data_AF-A0A1S3ZWI5-F1
#
_entry.id   AF-A0A1S3ZWI5-F1
#
_cell.length_a   1.000
_cell.length_b   1.000
_cell.length_c   1.000
_cell.angle_alpha   90.00
_cell.angle_beta   90.00
_cell.angle_gamma   90.00
#
_symmetry.space_group_name_H-M   'P 1'
#
loop_
_entity.id
_entity.type
_entity.pdbx_description
1 polymer ?
#
loop_
_entity_poly.entity_id
_entity_poly.type
_entity_poly.pdbx_seq_one_letter_code
_entity_poly.pdbx_strand_id
1 'polypeptide(L)'
;MLRIGAKLFRAATIGGSLFGSSQLPPPRFFSVNNNNVNTSSFKTNPVALQMINYALSLARSQKSDESYAQAQLVLEQCHSAQLDESAKGLVLIAMSTLFSERGNFGEAIEKLQKVQDLGLSSLAVKVAASEALAGLYLESHQDDHSSATAEICLQLLETIRLEIGGGGSEFLEARAKALKGLVELVRGNVESAQTFFEGAQGDKGCFGNVALSYGEFLHCKRDFQTARELYQKAMQDVSESKDFTDSQSLSACNMNLEESLLGATCSLGQLEAHLGNFDDAEEILTAALKKAEEGNYHPKVGIILTCIALMYRHKAAMERSSSLLIQEGLYRRAIEVLKAPPLEIEGVEAKLSRRDILALARGGYAETLIVQQNRKAEGEKMKQWAEKAWTNRRLSLAEALEPSESSTKVAVIDTRISRVL
;
A
#
# COMPACT_ATOMS: atom_id res chain seq x y z
N MET A 1 11.97 -38.24 -12.62
CA MET A 1 12.52 -38.59 -11.29
C MET A 1 13.72 -37.69 -10.98
N LEU A 2 13.66 -37.00 -9.84
CA LEU A 2 14.76 -36.39 -9.08
C LEU A 2 15.71 -35.44 -9.82
N ARG A 3 15.39 -34.14 -9.80
CA ARG A 3 16.36 -33.06 -9.52
C ARG A 3 15.61 -31.73 -9.42
N ILE A 4 15.74 -31.09 -8.25
CA ILE A 4 15.65 -29.65 -7.91
C ILE A 4 15.07 -29.62 -6.49
N GLY A 5 15.98 -29.64 -5.53
CA GLY A 5 15.66 -29.70 -4.10
C GLY A 5 16.95 -29.57 -3.31
N ALA A 6 17.65 -28.45 -3.48
CA ALA A 6 18.82 -28.07 -2.67
C ALA A 6 19.26 -26.64 -2.97
N LYS A 7 18.46 -25.61 -2.64
CA LYS A 7 18.94 -24.21 -2.53
C LYS A 7 18.25 -23.38 -1.45
N LEU A 8 17.68 -24.03 -0.44
CA LEU A 8 17.29 -23.39 0.81
C LEU A 8 17.90 -24.23 1.93
N PHE A 9 18.51 -23.58 2.92
CA PHE A 9 19.36 -24.12 4.00
C PHE A 9 20.86 -24.24 3.68
N ARG A 10 21.56 -23.11 3.79
CA ARG A 10 22.85 -23.03 4.52
C ARG A 10 23.20 -21.56 4.77
N ALA A 11 22.98 -21.11 6.00
CA ALA A 11 23.62 -19.92 6.53
C ALA A 11 24.03 -20.23 7.98
N ALA A 12 25.31 -20.56 8.16
CA ALA A 12 26.01 -20.38 9.44
C ALA A 12 27.53 -20.46 9.25
N THR A 13 28.16 -19.31 9.49
CA THR A 13 29.50 -19.07 10.08
C THR A 13 30.75 -19.02 9.19
N ILE A 14 31.67 -18.12 9.63
CA ILE A 14 32.99 -17.69 9.12
C ILE A 14 32.85 -16.54 8.12
N GLY A 15 33.44 -15.35 8.26
CA GLY A 15 34.53 -14.85 9.09
C GLY A 15 35.35 -13.89 8.22
N GLY A 16 35.37 -12.58 8.57
CA GLY A 16 36.28 -11.51 8.14
C GLY A 16 36.73 -11.37 6.67
N SER A 17 36.36 -10.26 6.02
CA SER A 17 37.32 -9.29 5.49
C SER A 17 36.63 -8.05 4.89
N LEU A 18 37.33 -6.93 5.07
CA LEU A 18 37.04 -5.56 4.63
C LEU A 18 36.80 -5.45 3.12
N PHE A 19 35.67 -4.87 2.71
CA PHE A 19 35.61 -4.01 1.52
C PHE A 19 34.52 -2.95 1.72
N GLY A 20 34.91 -1.68 1.55
CA GLY A 20 34.07 -0.52 1.77
C GLY A 20 32.88 -0.48 0.82
N SER A 21 31.67 -0.44 1.41
CA SER A 21 30.46 -0.10 0.68
C SER A 21 30.46 1.39 0.39
N SER A 22 30.61 1.77 -0.87
CA SER A 22 30.18 3.06 -1.37
C SER A 22 28.67 3.18 -1.16
N GLN A 23 28.26 3.79 -0.05
CA GLN A 23 26.86 4.12 0.20
C GLN A 23 26.44 5.14 -0.87
N LEU A 24 25.57 4.70 -1.78
CA LEU A 24 24.79 5.63 -2.59
C LEU A 24 24.01 6.54 -1.63
N PRO A 25 23.89 7.86 -1.92
CA PRO A 25 23.15 8.76 -1.06
C PRO A 25 21.69 8.29 -0.97
N PRO A 26 21.05 8.40 0.21
CA PRO A 26 19.65 8.03 0.37
C PRO A 26 18.78 8.83 -0.63
N PRO A 27 17.67 8.22 -1.12
CA PRO A 27 16.79 8.91 -2.05
C PRO A 27 16.28 10.20 -1.41
N ARG A 28 16.45 11.32 -2.13
CA ARG A 28 15.94 12.63 -1.72
C ARG A 28 14.46 12.69 -2.10
N PHE A 29 13.59 12.90 -1.12
CA PHE A 29 12.13 12.92 -1.33
C PHE A 29 11.63 14.23 -1.95
N PHE A 30 12.36 15.33 -1.77
CA PHE A 30 12.09 16.61 -2.44
C PHE A 30 13.39 17.13 -3.07
N SER A 31 13.45 17.22 -4.40
CA SER A 31 14.57 17.81 -5.13
C SER A 31 14.30 19.30 -5.35
N VAL A 32 15.17 20.19 -4.89
CA VAL A 32 15.08 21.64 -5.20
C VAL A 32 15.97 21.90 -6.41
N ASN A 33 15.39 22.08 -7.60
CA ASN A 33 16.10 22.63 -8.74
C ASN A 33 15.65 24.09 -8.93
N ASN A 34 16.54 25.04 -8.65
CA ASN A 34 16.20 26.47 -8.59
C ASN A 34 16.12 27.16 -9.96
N ASN A 35 16.11 26.40 -11.06
CA ASN A 35 16.17 26.93 -12.41
C ASN A 35 14.99 26.39 -13.24
N ASN A 36 13.82 26.99 -13.11
CA ASN A 36 12.96 27.30 -14.27
C ASN A 36 11.82 28.24 -13.87
N VAL A 37 11.89 29.43 -14.44
CA VAL A 37 10.85 30.47 -14.44
C VAL A 37 9.83 30.06 -15.53
N ASN A 38 8.54 30.05 -15.18
CA ASN A 38 7.35 29.95 -16.06
C ASN A 38 6.53 28.64 -16.10
N THR A 39 6.23 28.05 -14.95
CA THR A 39 4.93 27.40 -14.71
C THR A 39 4.44 27.81 -13.32
N SER A 40 3.13 27.82 -13.06
CA SER A 40 2.52 28.17 -11.77
C SER A 40 2.88 27.13 -10.69
N SER A 41 4.16 27.08 -10.33
CA SER A 41 4.75 26.07 -9.46
C SER A 41 4.45 26.37 -8.00
N PHE A 42 4.26 25.31 -7.23
CA PHE A 42 4.06 25.32 -5.79
C PHE A 42 5.28 25.95 -5.09
N LYS A 43 5.23 27.27 -4.84
CA LYS A 43 6.30 28.02 -4.17
C LYS A 43 6.24 27.81 -2.66
N THR A 44 6.81 26.71 -2.18
CA THR A 44 6.99 26.46 -0.75
C THR A 44 8.32 27.02 -0.25
N ASN A 45 8.39 27.38 1.04
CA ASN A 45 9.64 27.76 1.70
C ASN A 45 10.73 26.68 1.50
N PRO A 46 11.83 26.99 0.80
CA PRO A 46 12.88 26.02 0.49
C PRO A 46 13.59 25.48 1.74
N VAL A 47 13.65 26.28 2.81
CA VAL A 47 14.25 25.84 4.09
C VAL A 47 13.38 24.75 4.72
N ALA A 48 12.06 24.92 4.71
CA ALA A 48 11.13 23.93 5.25
C ALA A 48 11.29 22.58 4.52
N LEU A 49 11.37 22.61 3.19
CA LEU A 49 11.59 21.41 2.37
C LEU A 49 12.93 20.72 2.67
N GLN A 50 14.01 21.48 2.87
CA GLN A 50 15.31 20.92 3.24
C GLN A 50 15.26 20.27 4.62
N MET A 51 14.61 20.88 5.60
CA MET A 51 14.44 20.31 6.94
C MET A 51 13.60 19.02 6.90
N ILE A 52 12.51 19.01 6.11
CA ILE A 52 11.68 17.82 5.90
C ILE A 52 12.52 16.68 5.32
N ASN A 53 13.24 16.95 4.22
CA ASN A 53 14.12 15.96 3.60
C ASN A 53 15.16 15.39 4.56
N TYR A 54 15.82 16.28 5.31
CA TYR A 54 16.82 15.89 6.28
C TYR A 54 16.21 14.96 7.35
N ALA A 55 15.08 15.35 7.94
CA ALA A 55 14.39 14.54 8.95
C ALA A 55 13.99 13.16 8.42
N LEU A 56 13.38 13.08 7.23
CA LEU A 56 13.01 11.80 6.62
C LEU A 56 14.23 10.92 6.34
N SER A 57 15.33 11.50 5.83
CA SER A 57 16.57 10.78 5.56
C SER A 57 17.25 10.28 6.85
N LEU A 58 17.21 11.09 7.92
CA LEU A 58 17.75 10.74 9.22
C LEU A 58 17.01 9.54 9.82
N ALA A 59 15.67 9.58 9.83
CA ALA A 59 14.85 8.49 10.31
C ALA A 59 15.14 7.17 9.57
N ARG A 60 15.14 7.22 8.23
CA ARG A 60 15.23 6.03 7.35
C ARG A 60 16.63 5.44 7.21
N SER A 61 17.69 6.23 7.43
CA SER A 61 19.08 5.74 7.34
C SER A 61 19.47 4.86 8.52
N GLN A 62 19.06 5.22 9.74
CA GLN A 62 19.43 4.51 10.96
C GLN A 62 18.35 3.51 11.40
N LYS A 63 17.09 3.71 10.98
CA LYS A 63 15.94 2.85 11.28
C LYS A 63 15.76 2.54 12.79
N SER A 64 16.15 3.46 13.68
CA SER A 64 16.11 3.26 15.13
C SER A 64 15.05 4.15 15.80
N ASP A 65 14.55 3.74 16.96
CA ASP A 65 13.60 4.56 17.75
C ASP A 65 14.14 5.97 18.02
N GLU A 66 15.45 6.06 18.27
CA GLU A 66 16.15 7.33 18.50
C GLU A 66 16.21 8.20 17.25
N SER A 67 16.52 7.63 16.07
CA SER A 67 16.61 8.41 14.84
C SER A 67 15.26 8.96 14.40
N TYR A 68 14.18 8.19 14.61
CA TYR A 68 12.81 8.68 14.39
C TYR A 68 12.44 9.78 15.39
N ALA A 69 12.79 9.65 16.67
CA ALA A 69 12.53 10.68 17.67
C ALA A 69 13.27 11.99 17.34
N GLN A 70 14.54 11.91 16.96
CA GLN A 70 15.33 13.07 16.53
C GLN A 70 14.75 13.72 15.26
N ALA A 71 14.34 12.92 14.28
CA ALA A 71 13.69 13.42 13.08
C ALA A 71 12.37 14.16 13.40
N GLN A 72 11.56 13.65 14.33
CA GLN A 72 10.34 14.33 14.77
C GLN A 72 10.65 15.69 15.41
N LEU A 73 11.66 15.77 16.28
CA LEU A 73 12.08 17.05 16.89
C LEU A 73 12.48 18.10 15.83
N VAL A 74 13.20 17.68 14.78
CA VAL A 74 13.56 18.57 13.67
C VAL A 74 12.31 19.08 12.95
N LEU A 75 11.31 18.22 12.73
CA LEU A 75 10.05 18.61 12.10
C LEU A 75 9.22 19.52 13.01
N GLU A 76 9.16 19.28 14.32
CA GLU A 76 8.49 20.15 15.27
C GLU A 76 9.10 21.57 15.30
N GLN A 77 10.43 21.65 15.30
CA GLN A 77 11.14 22.92 15.19
C GLN A 77 10.82 23.61 13.86
N CYS A 78 10.86 22.87 12.75
CA CYS A 78 10.48 23.38 11.44
C CYS A 78 9.06 23.96 11.46
N HIS A 79 8.09 23.20 11.99
CA HIS A 79 6.69 23.60 12.10
C HIS A 79 6.53 24.89 12.91
N SER A 80 7.22 25.02 14.05
CA SER A 80 7.16 26.22 14.91
C SER A 80 7.73 27.47 14.24
N ALA A 81 8.71 27.31 13.34
CA ALA A 81 9.37 28.41 12.65
C ALA A 81 8.66 28.87 11.37
N GLN A 82 7.72 28.08 10.83
CA GLN A 82 7.00 28.45 9.61
C GLN A 82 5.87 29.45 9.89
N LEU A 83 5.73 30.45 9.00
CA LEU A 83 4.59 31.36 8.98
C LEU A 83 3.56 30.97 7.90
N ASP A 84 4.01 30.37 6.80
CA ASP A 84 3.17 29.89 5.71
C ASP A 84 2.42 28.60 6.10
N GLU A 85 1.09 28.60 5.94
CA GLU A 85 0.25 27.45 6.24
C GLU A 85 0.48 26.28 5.28
N SER A 86 0.86 26.54 4.03
CA SER A 86 1.19 25.45 3.09
C SER A 86 2.46 24.71 3.51
N ALA A 87 3.51 25.45 3.91
CA ALA A 87 4.71 24.87 4.49
C ALA A 87 4.43 24.13 5.81
N LYS A 88 3.58 24.67 6.71
CA LYS A 88 3.13 23.95 7.91
C LYS A 88 2.44 22.64 7.58
N GLY A 89 1.54 22.66 6.59
CA GLY A 89 0.83 21.47 6.13
C GLY A 89 1.77 20.38 5.63
N LEU A 90 2.80 20.73 4.87
CA LEU A 90 3.83 19.77 4.43
C LEU A 90 4.63 19.18 5.59
N VAL A 91 4.98 19.99 6.59
CA VAL A 91 5.68 19.50 7.78
C VAL A 91 4.80 18.51 8.54
N LEU A 92 3.50 18.81 8.72
CA LEU A 92 2.54 17.90 9.36
C LEU A 92 2.39 16.58 8.57
N ILE A 93 2.37 16.64 7.23
CA ILE A 93 2.38 15.46 6.35
C ILE A 93 3.66 14.62 6.54
N ALA A 94 4.82 15.26 6.68
CA ALA A 94 6.07 14.55 6.93
C ALA A 94 6.07 13.89 8.32
N MET A 95 5.57 14.59 9.34
CA MET A 95 5.42 14.04 10.70
C MET A 95 4.48 12.84 10.71
N SER A 96 3.34 12.93 10.02
CA SER A 96 2.37 11.82 9.93
C SER A 96 2.97 10.60 9.24
N THR A 97 3.76 10.80 8.19
CA THR A 97 4.47 9.72 7.49
C THR A 97 5.42 8.98 8.43
N LEU A 98 6.23 9.69 9.21
CA LEU A 98 7.13 9.07 10.19
C LEU A 98 6.37 8.33 11.31
N PHE A 99 5.24 8.86 11.78
CA PHE A 99 4.39 8.16 12.75
C PHE A 99 3.76 6.88 12.15
N SER A 100 3.31 6.95 10.91
CA SER A 100 2.74 5.81 10.18
C SER A 100 3.76 4.69 9.96
N GLU A 101 5.00 5.02 9.58
CA GLU A 101 6.10 4.04 9.42
C GLU A 101 6.42 3.30 10.72
N ARG A 102 6.19 3.95 11.87
CA ARG A 102 6.33 3.36 13.22
C ARG A 102 5.11 2.57 13.67
N GLY A 103 4.03 2.55 12.87
CA GLY A 103 2.75 1.95 13.23
C GLY A 103 1.93 2.76 14.24
N ASN A 104 2.31 4.01 14.53
CA ASN A 104 1.54 4.90 15.40
C ASN A 104 0.49 5.67 14.57
N PHE A 105 -0.58 4.96 14.17
CA PHE A 105 -1.63 5.54 13.33
C PHE A 105 -2.44 6.64 14.02
N GLY A 106 -2.56 6.61 15.35
CA GLY A 106 -3.30 7.63 16.09
C GLY A 106 -2.68 9.02 15.94
N GLU A 107 -1.38 9.14 16.21
CA GLU A 107 -0.64 10.40 16.02
C GLU A 107 -0.58 10.81 14.54
N ALA A 108 -0.40 9.84 13.63
CA ALA A 108 -0.39 10.13 12.19
C ALA A 108 -1.72 10.75 11.72
N ILE A 109 -2.85 10.17 12.16
CA ILE A 109 -4.20 10.68 11.88
C ILE A 109 -4.38 12.08 12.46
N GLU A 110 -3.96 12.31 13.71
CA GLU A 110 -4.07 13.63 14.35
C GLU A 110 -3.32 14.71 13.55
N LYS A 111 -2.10 14.43 13.08
CA LYS A 111 -1.34 15.41 12.28
C LYS A 111 -2.01 15.68 10.93
N LEU A 112 -2.60 14.67 10.29
CA LEU A 112 -3.31 14.83 9.02
C LEU A 112 -4.62 15.60 9.18
N GLN A 113 -5.36 15.39 10.27
CA GLN A 113 -6.56 16.19 10.59
C GLN A 113 -6.21 17.66 10.77
N LYS A 114 -5.11 17.97 11.46
CA LYS A 114 -4.62 19.35 11.59
C LYS A 114 -4.35 20.03 10.25
N VAL A 115 -3.97 19.28 9.20
CA VAL A 115 -3.81 19.84 7.85
C VAL A 115 -5.15 20.24 7.24
N GLN A 116 -6.21 19.49 7.50
CA GLN A 116 -7.56 19.82 7.03
C GLN A 116 -8.09 21.10 7.68
N ASP A 117 -7.71 21.34 8.94
CA ASP A 117 -8.09 22.52 9.71
C ASP A 117 -7.34 23.80 9.27
N LEU A 118 -6.27 23.69 8.47
CA LEU A 118 -5.53 24.85 7.96
C LEU A 118 -6.38 25.58 6.90
N GLY A 119 -6.67 26.86 7.14
CA GLY A 119 -7.56 27.66 6.29
C GLY A 119 -6.98 27.94 4.90
N LEU A 120 -5.69 28.28 4.82
CA LEU A 120 -5.01 28.80 3.64
C LEU A 120 -3.95 27.84 3.06
N SER A 121 -3.95 26.56 3.45
CA SER A 121 -3.05 25.59 2.84
C SER A 121 -3.43 25.27 1.39
N SER A 122 -2.44 24.96 0.55
CA SER A 122 -2.68 24.64 -0.86
C SER A 122 -3.62 23.43 -1.02
N LEU A 123 -4.37 23.43 -2.12
CA LEU A 123 -5.30 22.36 -2.47
C LEU A 123 -4.59 21.00 -2.61
N ALA A 124 -3.40 20.98 -3.20
CA ALA A 124 -2.60 19.77 -3.33
C ALA A 124 -2.20 19.19 -1.97
N VAL A 125 -1.86 20.04 -0.99
CA VAL A 125 -1.57 19.62 0.39
C VAL A 125 -2.82 19.03 1.05
N LYS A 126 -3.99 19.65 0.88
CA LYS A 126 -5.26 19.12 1.41
C LYS A 126 -5.64 17.77 0.78
N VAL A 127 -5.53 17.64 -0.55
CA VAL A 127 -5.82 16.37 -1.26
C VAL A 127 -4.85 15.27 -0.82
N ALA A 128 -3.55 15.55 -0.74
CA ALA A 128 -2.56 14.59 -0.28
C ALA A 128 -2.81 14.15 1.18
N ALA A 129 -3.18 15.09 2.05
CA ALA A 129 -3.55 14.78 3.42
C ALA A 129 -4.83 13.95 3.50
N SER A 130 -5.85 14.25 2.68
CA SER A 130 -7.10 13.48 2.62
C SER A 130 -6.86 12.05 2.13
N GLU A 131 -6.03 11.85 1.12
CA GLU A 131 -5.66 10.51 0.64
C GLU A 131 -4.95 9.70 1.72
N ALA A 132 -3.93 10.28 2.35
CA ALA A 132 -3.20 9.61 3.42
C ALA A 132 -4.12 9.29 4.61
N LEU A 133 -5.00 10.22 4.99
CA LEU A 133 -5.94 10.05 6.09
C LEU A 133 -6.93 8.93 5.80
N ALA A 134 -7.55 8.94 4.62
CA ALA A 134 -8.46 7.92 4.18
C ALA A 134 -7.76 6.55 4.04
N GLY A 135 -6.54 6.50 3.54
CA GLY A 135 -5.71 5.28 3.46
C GLY A 135 -5.40 4.68 4.84
N LEU A 136 -5.05 5.50 5.83
CA LEU A 136 -4.84 5.04 7.21
C LEU A 136 -6.13 4.54 7.86
N TYR A 137 -7.26 5.19 7.59
CA TYR A 137 -8.56 4.69 8.05
C TYR A 137 -8.91 3.33 7.44
N LEU A 138 -8.66 3.13 6.13
CA LEU A 138 -8.88 1.83 5.48
C LEU A 138 -7.98 0.73 6.06
N GLU A 139 -6.70 1.02 6.31
CA GLU A 139 -5.77 0.08 6.96
C GLU A 139 -6.19 -0.25 8.41
N SER A 140 -6.88 0.69 9.06
CA SER A 140 -7.41 0.55 10.42
C SER A 140 -8.84 0.00 10.48
N HIS A 141 -9.43 -0.45 9.35
CA HIS A 141 -10.81 -0.92 9.24
C HIS A 141 -11.88 0.11 9.67
N GLN A 142 -11.59 1.40 9.54
CA GLN A 142 -12.52 2.51 9.81
C GLN A 142 -13.14 3.02 8.50
N ASP A 143 -13.80 2.13 7.78
CA ASP A 143 -14.28 2.37 6.40
C ASP A 143 -15.24 3.57 6.31
N ASP A 144 -16.07 3.81 7.34
CA ASP A 144 -17.01 4.95 7.37
C ASP A 144 -16.27 6.29 7.49
N HIS A 145 -15.20 6.36 8.31
CA HIS A 145 -14.37 7.57 8.43
C HIS A 145 -13.60 7.83 7.13
N SER A 146 -13.13 6.78 6.47
CA SER A 146 -12.49 6.88 5.16
C SER A 146 -13.47 7.42 4.10
N SER A 147 -14.71 6.90 4.08
CA SER A 147 -15.76 7.39 3.17
C SER A 147 -16.11 8.86 3.42
N ALA A 148 -16.25 9.28 4.67
CA ALA A 148 -16.50 10.68 5.00
C ALA A 148 -15.34 11.58 4.57
N THR A 149 -14.09 11.14 4.77
CA THR A 149 -12.89 11.87 4.35
C THR A 149 -12.83 12.04 2.82
N ALA A 150 -13.11 10.97 2.07
CA ALA A 150 -13.14 11.02 0.61
C ALA A 150 -14.24 11.96 0.08
N GLU A 151 -15.41 11.97 0.74
CA GLU A 151 -16.52 12.86 0.40
C GLU A 151 -16.17 14.34 0.62
N ILE A 152 -15.58 14.67 1.78
CA ILE A 152 -15.10 16.02 2.08
C ILE A 152 -14.07 16.48 1.05
N CYS A 153 -13.16 15.59 0.63
CA CYS A 153 -12.16 15.89 -0.39
C CYS A 153 -12.80 16.25 -1.74
N LEU A 154 -13.84 15.52 -2.16
CA LEU A 154 -14.59 15.82 -3.39
C LEU A 154 -15.34 17.15 -3.29
N GLN A 155 -16.04 17.40 -2.18
CA GLN A 155 -16.78 18.65 -1.96
C GLN A 155 -15.87 19.88 -1.96
N LEU A 156 -14.67 19.76 -1.38
CA LEU A 156 -13.66 20.81 -1.41
C LEU A 156 -13.27 21.18 -2.85
N LEU A 157 -13.04 20.18 -3.70
CA LEU A 157 -12.68 20.39 -5.10
C LEU A 157 -13.83 20.97 -5.93
N GLU A 158 -15.06 20.52 -5.69
CA GLU A 158 -16.24 21.07 -6.35
C GLU A 158 -16.46 22.55 -6.01
N THR A 159 -16.32 22.91 -4.73
CA THR A 159 -16.44 24.30 -4.26
C THR A 159 -15.43 25.20 -4.97
N ILE A 160 -14.16 24.79 -4.99
CA ILE A 160 -13.09 25.56 -5.64
C ILE A 160 -13.29 25.65 -7.16
N ARG A 161 -13.78 24.58 -7.78
CA ARG A 161 -14.08 24.56 -9.22
C ARG A 161 -15.15 25.59 -9.59
N LEU A 162 -16.19 25.73 -8.75
CA LEU A 162 -17.26 26.72 -8.91
C LEU A 162 -16.75 28.16 -8.69
N GLU A 163 -15.79 28.36 -7.80
CA GLU A 163 -15.25 29.68 -7.45
C GLU A 163 -14.21 30.23 -8.44
N ILE A 164 -13.30 29.39 -8.95
CA ILE A 164 -12.09 29.83 -9.69
C ILE A 164 -12.16 29.52 -11.19
N GLY A 165 -13.11 28.70 -11.63
CA GLY A 165 -13.31 28.37 -13.05
C GLY A 165 -12.26 27.40 -13.60
N GLY A 166 -12.46 26.10 -13.35
CA GLY A 166 -12.04 24.92 -14.13
C GLY A 166 -10.56 24.65 -14.48
N GLY A 167 -9.75 25.65 -14.81
CA GLY A 167 -8.43 25.47 -15.43
C GLY A 167 -7.31 25.26 -14.42
N GLY A 168 -7.10 24.01 -13.98
CA GLY A 168 -5.90 23.64 -13.20
C GLY A 168 -6.07 22.53 -12.18
N SER A 169 -7.29 22.03 -11.95
CA SER A 169 -7.61 21.04 -10.91
C SER A 169 -7.91 19.63 -11.43
N GLU A 170 -7.85 19.37 -12.74
CA GLU A 170 -8.25 18.08 -13.33
C GLU A 170 -7.49 16.89 -12.73
N PHE A 171 -6.20 17.07 -12.46
CA PHE A 171 -5.38 16.04 -11.82
C PHE A 171 -5.78 15.76 -10.36
N LEU A 172 -6.01 16.83 -9.58
CA LEU A 172 -6.44 16.70 -8.19
C LEU A 172 -7.86 16.11 -8.09
N GLU A 173 -8.71 16.39 -9.08
CA GLU A 173 -10.03 15.77 -9.24
C GLU A 173 -9.91 14.27 -9.53
N ALA A 174 -9.01 13.86 -10.42
CA ALA A 174 -8.75 12.44 -10.69
C ALA A 174 -8.27 11.69 -9.44
N ARG A 175 -7.40 12.32 -8.65
CA ARG A 175 -6.93 11.80 -7.35
C ARG A 175 -8.05 11.61 -6.34
N ALA A 176 -8.87 12.64 -6.11
CA ALA A 176 -9.98 12.55 -5.18
C ALA A 176 -11.05 11.53 -5.62
N LYS A 177 -11.32 11.43 -6.93
CA LYS A 177 -12.20 10.40 -7.50
C LYS A 177 -11.62 9.01 -7.31
N ALA A 178 -10.34 8.80 -7.61
CA ALA A 178 -9.69 7.51 -7.39
C ALA A 178 -9.70 7.09 -5.92
N LEU A 179 -9.50 8.05 -5.00
CA LEU A 179 -9.64 7.80 -3.56
C LEU A 179 -11.04 7.31 -3.22
N LYS A 180 -12.08 8.02 -3.68
CA LYS A 180 -13.47 7.63 -3.44
C LYS A 180 -13.79 6.27 -4.06
N GLY A 181 -13.32 6.01 -5.28
CA GLY A 181 -13.43 4.72 -5.95
C GLY A 181 -12.81 3.59 -5.13
N LEU A 182 -11.59 3.77 -4.61
CA LEU A 182 -10.93 2.79 -3.73
C LEU A 182 -11.76 2.52 -2.45
N VAL A 183 -12.30 3.56 -1.82
CA VAL A 183 -13.17 3.38 -0.64
C VAL A 183 -14.40 2.55 -0.98
N GLU A 184 -15.04 2.80 -2.11
CA GLU A 184 -16.20 2.01 -2.54
C GLU A 184 -15.81 0.55 -2.88
N LEU A 185 -14.62 0.31 -3.46
CA LEU A 185 -14.10 -1.05 -3.65
C LEU A 185 -13.96 -1.80 -2.33
N VAL A 186 -13.33 -1.20 -1.32
CA VAL A 186 -13.16 -1.82 0.01
C VAL A 186 -14.50 -2.13 0.68
N ARG A 187 -15.50 -1.26 0.47
CA ARG A 187 -16.87 -1.47 0.96
C ARG A 187 -17.63 -2.57 0.19
N GLY A 188 -17.06 -3.09 -0.89
CA GLY A 188 -17.65 -4.11 -1.76
C GLY A 188 -18.58 -3.55 -2.85
N ASN A 189 -18.67 -2.23 -2.99
CA ASN A 189 -19.58 -1.54 -3.89
C ASN A 189 -18.95 -1.32 -5.28
N VAL A 190 -18.67 -2.40 -6.00
CA VAL A 190 -17.96 -2.35 -7.29
C VAL A 190 -18.72 -1.50 -8.34
N GLU A 191 -20.05 -1.51 -8.32
CA GLU A 191 -20.87 -0.69 -9.23
C GLU A 191 -20.75 0.81 -8.92
N SER A 192 -20.75 1.20 -7.64
CA SER A 192 -20.54 2.60 -7.26
C SER A 192 -19.13 3.07 -7.60
N ALA A 193 -18.12 2.22 -7.35
CA ALA A 193 -16.73 2.51 -7.67
C ALA A 193 -16.52 2.87 -9.15
N GLN A 194 -17.26 2.21 -10.06
CA GLN A 194 -17.16 2.46 -11.50
C GLN A 194 -17.37 3.94 -11.86
N THR A 195 -18.38 4.58 -11.28
CA THR A 195 -18.72 5.99 -11.56
C THR A 195 -17.59 6.97 -11.25
N PHE A 196 -16.69 6.60 -10.33
CA PHE A 196 -15.53 7.40 -9.96
C PHE A 196 -14.31 7.16 -10.85
N PHE A 197 -14.27 6.02 -11.55
CA PHE A 197 -13.20 5.70 -12.50
C PHE A 197 -13.55 6.05 -13.96
N GLU A 198 -14.83 6.34 -14.24
CA GLU A 198 -15.26 6.84 -15.54
C GLU A 198 -14.53 8.14 -15.93
N GLY A 199 -14.01 8.17 -17.16
CA GLY A 199 -13.22 9.31 -17.67
C GLY A 199 -11.74 9.31 -17.30
N ALA A 200 -11.27 8.41 -16.41
CA ALA A 200 -9.85 8.30 -16.04
C ALA A 200 -8.96 7.75 -17.17
N GLN A 201 -9.55 7.26 -18.27
CA GLN A 201 -8.85 6.69 -19.42
C GLN A 201 -8.12 7.74 -20.29
N GLY A 202 -8.47 9.03 -20.17
CA GLY A 202 -7.92 10.11 -21.00
C GLY A 202 -6.57 10.67 -20.53
N ASP A 203 -5.56 9.82 -20.40
CA ASP A 203 -4.10 10.04 -20.26
C ASP A 203 -3.47 11.15 -19.37
N LYS A 204 -4.13 12.26 -19.05
CA LYS A 204 -3.60 13.32 -18.18
C LYS A 204 -4.04 13.10 -16.74
N GLY A 205 -3.22 12.39 -15.96
CA GLY A 205 -3.40 12.26 -14.51
C GLY A 205 -3.66 10.86 -13.97
N CYS A 206 -3.71 9.85 -14.83
CA CYS A 206 -3.78 8.45 -14.41
C CYS A 206 -2.38 7.92 -14.11
N PHE A 207 -1.84 8.30 -12.95
CA PHE A 207 -0.53 7.85 -12.45
C PHE A 207 -0.56 7.53 -10.96
N GLY A 208 0.46 6.83 -10.45
CA GLY A 208 0.61 6.51 -9.03
C GLY A 208 -0.64 5.83 -8.43
N ASN A 209 -1.20 6.42 -7.38
CA ASN A 209 -2.40 5.90 -6.71
C ASN A 209 -3.64 5.83 -7.61
N VAL A 210 -3.78 6.74 -8.59
CA VAL A 210 -4.93 6.75 -9.51
C VAL A 210 -4.88 5.52 -10.40
N ALA A 211 -3.75 5.31 -11.07
CA ALA A 211 -3.54 4.17 -11.94
C ALA A 211 -3.64 2.83 -11.17
N LEU A 212 -3.05 2.76 -9.97
CA LEU A 212 -3.16 1.57 -9.12
C LEU A 212 -4.60 1.24 -8.75
N SER A 213 -5.34 2.19 -8.17
CA SER A 213 -6.71 1.94 -7.70
C SER A 213 -7.68 1.64 -8.85
N TYR A 214 -7.46 2.29 -10.01
CA TYR A 214 -8.24 1.99 -11.20
C TYR A 214 -7.90 0.62 -11.79
N GLY A 215 -6.61 0.26 -11.81
CA GLY A 215 -6.15 -1.08 -12.18
C GLY A 215 -6.79 -2.15 -11.30
N GLU A 216 -6.85 -1.94 -9.98
CA GLU A 216 -7.47 -2.86 -9.02
C GLU A 216 -8.99 -3.00 -9.25
N PHE A 217 -9.69 -1.91 -9.59
CA PHE A 217 -11.09 -1.97 -10.01
C PHE A 217 -11.28 -2.84 -11.26
N LEU A 218 -10.48 -2.61 -12.30
CA LEU A 218 -10.56 -3.38 -13.55
C LEU A 218 -10.16 -4.85 -13.32
N HIS A 219 -9.19 -5.09 -12.44
CA HIS A 219 -8.78 -6.42 -12.01
C HIS A 219 -9.94 -7.16 -11.31
N CYS A 220 -10.68 -6.47 -10.43
CA CYS A 220 -11.90 -7.00 -9.81
C CYS A 220 -13.01 -7.28 -10.84
N LYS A 221 -13.09 -6.50 -11.93
CA LYS A 221 -14.01 -6.69 -13.06
C LYS A 221 -13.53 -7.73 -14.09
N ARG A 222 -12.32 -8.30 -13.91
CA ARG A 222 -11.66 -9.23 -14.84
C ARG A 222 -11.28 -8.62 -16.20
N ASP A 223 -11.21 -7.30 -16.29
CA ASP A 223 -10.58 -6.63 -17.43
C ASP A 223 -9.06 -6.61 -17.21
N PHE A 224 -8.45 -7.80 -17.33
CA PHE A 224 -7.03 -8.00 -17.00
C PHE A 224 -6.11 -7.27 -17.97
N GLN A 225 -6.52 -7.06 -19.23
CA GLN A 225 -5.68 -6.40 -20.21
C GLN A 225 -5.49 -4.92 -19.85
N THR A 226 -6.57 -4.19 -19.62
CA THR A 226 -6.47 -2.77 -19.24
C THR A 226 -5.94 -2.61 -17.81
N ALA A 227 -6.22 -3.54 -16.89
CA ALA A 227 -5.60 -3.52 -15.55
C ALA A 227 -4.07 -3.66 -15.62
N ARG A 228 -3.55 -4.55 -16.48
CA ARG A 228 -2.10 -4.72 -16.71
C ARG A 228 -1.46 -3.42 -17.19
N GLU A 229 -2.06 -2.78 -18.19
CA GLU A 229 -1.57 -1.51 -18.75
C GLU A 229 -1.50 -0.42 -17.67
N LEU A 230 -2.51 -0.33 -16.80
CA LEU A 230 -2.52 0.63 -15.69
C LEU A 230 -1.47 0.32 -14.63
N TYR A 231 -1.24 -0.95 -14.27
CA TYR A 231 -0.17 -1.30 -13.33
C TYR A 231 1.21 -0.98 -13.91
N GLN A 232 1.44 -1.28 -15.19
CA GLN A 232 2.69 -0.93 -15.87
C GLN A 232 2.89 0.58 -15.95
N LYS A 233 1.83 1.34 -16.25
CA LYS A 233 1.86 2.81 -16.23
C LYS A 233 2.23 3.36 -14.85
N ALA A 234 1.59 2.85 -13.80
CA ALA A 234 1.90 3.21 -12.42
C ALA A 234 3.38 2.94 -12.03
N MET A 235 4.00 1.94 -12.67
CA MET A 235 5.42 1.60 -12.45
C MET A 235 6.38 2.47 -13.27
N GLN A 236 6.05 2.75 -14.53
CA GLN A 236 6.91 3.48 -15.46
C GLN A 236 7.11 4.95 -15.05
N ASP A 237 6.04 5.59 -14.55
CA ASP A 237 6.05 7.00 -14.15
C ASP A 237 7.07 7.29 -13.03
N VAL A 238 7.36 6.31 -12.16
CA VAL A 238 8.34 6.45 -11.06
C VAL A 238 9.78 6.45 -11.56
N SER A 239 10.05 5.77 -12.68
CA SER A 239 11.38 5.69 -13.27
C SER A 239 11.77 6.96 -14.05
N GLU A 240 10.77 7.71 -14.52
CA GLU A 240 10.93 8.90 -15.33
C GLU A 240 10.80 10.21 -14.51
N SER A 241 10.08 10.22 -13.38
CA SER A 241 9.91 11.41 -12.53
C SER A 241 11.14 11.69 -11.64
N LYS A 242 12.11 12.45 -12.16
CA LYS A 242 13.28 12.91 -11.39
C LYS A 242 13.07 14.24 -10.64
N ASP A 243 11.94 14.91 -10.84
CA ASP A 243 11.65 16.24 -10.28
C ASP A 243 10.46 16.22 -9.31
N PHE A 244 10.76 16.06 -8.02
CA PHE A 244 9.80 16.06 -6.89
C PHE A 244 9.27 17.46 -6.50
N THR A 245 9.50 18.48 -7.33
CA THR A 245 8.94 19.83 -7.16
C THR A 245 7.55 19.98 -7.73
N ASP A 246 7.06 18.98 -8.46
CA ASP A 246 5.72 19.03 -9.02
C ASP A 246 4.68 18.75 -7.94
N SER A 247 3.80 19.74 -7.72
CA SER A 247 2.63 19.70 -6.84
C SER A 247 1.74 18.47 -7.07
N GLN A 248 1.90 17.82 -8.22
CA GLN A 248 1.18 16.65 -8.68
C GLN A 248 1.63 15.35 -7.97
N SER A 249 2.85 15.28 -7.43
CA SER A 249 3.43 14.07 -6.81
C SER A 249 3.22 13.96 -5.29
N LEU A 250 2.68 15.00 -4.65
CA LEU A 250 2.59 15.07 -3.19
C LEU A 250 1.69 13.94 -2.66
N SER A 251 2.27 13.06 -1.85
CA SER A 251 1.62 11.88 -1.28
C SER A 251 2.29 11.52 0.05
N ALA A 252 1.62 10.73 0.89
CA ALA A 252 2.08 10.49 2.25
C ALA A 252 1.56 9.18 2.86
N CYS A 253 2.19 8.77 3.97
CA CYS A 253 1.86 7.54 4.70
C CYS A 253 1.79 6.33 3.76
N ASN A 254 0.77 5.49 3.88
CA ASN A 254 0.58 4.30 3.04
C ASN A 254 0.13 4.61 1.60
N MET A 255 -0.15 5.87 1.28
CA MET A 255 -0.47 6.35 -0.06
C MET A 255 0.73 6.99 -0.76
N ASN A 256 1.94 6.87 -0.22
CA ASN A 256 3.14 7.45 -0.83
C ASN A 256 3.56 6.71 -2.11
N LEU A 257 4.40 7.34 -2.93
CA LEU A 257 4.86 6.80 -4.20
C LEU A 257 5.56 5.43 -4.11
N GLU A 258 6.37 5.20 -3.07
CA GLU A 258 7.08 3.91 -2.91
C GLU A 258 6.08 2.77 -2.62
N GLU A 259 5.08 3.05 -1.79
CA GLU A 259 3.98 2.15 -1.46
C GLU A 259 3.08 1.91 -2.67
N SER A 260 2.74 2.94 -3.45
CA SER A 260 2.01 2.78 -4.70
C SER A 260 2.78 1.92 -5.71
N LEU A 261 4.10 2.11 -5.82
CA LEU A 261 4.93 1.31 -6.72
C LEU A 261 5.01 -0.15 -6.28
N LEU A 262 5.16 -0.39 -4.96
CA LEU A 262 5.14 -1.73 -4.39
C LEU A 262 3.78 -2.40 -4.61
N GLY A 263 2.69 -1.65 -4.41
CA GLY A 263 1.32 -2.06 -4.71
C GLY A 263 1.13 -2.45 -6.17
N ALA A 264 1.47 -1.58 -7.12
CA ALA A 264 1.37 -1.88 -8.54
C ALA A 264 2.17 -3.11 -8.96
N THR A 265 3.40 -3.27 -8.44
CA THR A 265 4.21 -4.47 -8.70
C THR A 265 3.53 -5.73 -8.15
N CYS A 266 2.99 -5.68 -6.93
CA CYS A 266 2.30 -6.81 -6.32
C CYS A 266 0.99 -7.15 -7.03
N SER A 267 0.18 -6.15 -7.39
CA SER A 267 -1.09 -6.31 -8.10
C SER A 267 -0.87 -6.85 -9.52
N LEU A 268 0.20 -6.44 -10.20
CA LEU A 268 0.62 -7.04 -11.48
C LEU A 268 0.97 -8.52 -11.32
N GLY A 269 1.73 -8.88 -10.30
CA GLY A 269 2.06 -10.29 -10.02
C GLY A 269 0.82 -11.14 -9.69
N GLN A 270 -0.14 -10.59 -8.93
CA GLN A 270 -1.45 -11.22 -8.72
C GLN A 270 -2.24 -11.37 -10.02
N LEU A 271 -2.17 -10.39 -10.91
CA LEU A 271 -2.85 -10.42 -12.22
C LEU A 271 -2.28 -11.52 -13.11
N GLU A 272 -0.96 -11.64 -13.22
CA GLU A 272 -0.33 -12.72 -13.97
C GLU A 272 -0.70 -14.10 -13.40
N ALA A 273 -0.77 -14.23 -12.07
CA ALA A 273 -1.25 -15.45 -11.42
C ALA A 273 -2.71 -15.76 -11.79
N HIS A 274 -3.58 -14.75 -11.90
CA HIS A 274 -4.99 -14.93 -12.30
C HIS A 274 -5.16 -15.25 -13.80
N LEU A 275 -4.20 -14.86 -14.65
CA LEU A 275 -4.14 -15.24 -16.06
C LEU A 275 -3.52 -16.64 -16.27
N GLY A 276 -2.94 -17.25 -15.24
CA GLY A 276 -2.25 -18.54 -15.33
C GLY A 276 -0.78 -18.43 -15.77
N ASN A 277 -0.23 -17.21 -15.87
CA ASN A 277 1.17 -16.96 -16.21
C ASN A 277 2.05 -17.07 -14.95
N PHE A 278 2.15 -18.27 -14.40
CA PHE A 278 2.73 -18.47 -13.07
C PHE A 278 4.23 -18.17 -12.97
N ASP A 279 4.98 -18.35 -14.05
CA ASP A 279 6.42 -18.06 -14.04
C ASP A 279 6.67 -16.55 -13.95
N ASP A 280 5.94 -15.75 -14.73
CA ASP A 280 5.97 -14.27 -14.65
C ASP A 280 5.46 -13.79 -13.28
N ALA A 281 4.38 -14.38 -12.78
CA ALA A 281 3.83 -14.06 -11.47
C ALA A 281 4.84 -14.30 -10.34
N GLU A 282 5.55 -15.43 -10.37
CA GLU A 282 6.59 -15.76 -9.40
C GLU A 282 7.75 -14.76 -9.45
N GLU A 283 8.22 -14.39 -10.63
CA GLU A 283 9.28 -13.40 -10.82
C GLU A 283 8.86 -12.03 -10.25
N ILE A 284 7.69 -11.54 -10.65
CA ILE A 284 7.18 -10.21 -10.28
C ILE A 284 6.91 -10.13 -8.77
N LEU A 285 6.23 -11.13 -8.19
CA LEU A 285 5.96 -11.14 -6.74
C LEU A 285 7.25 -11.29 -5.93
N THR A 286 8.24 -12.04 -6.43
CA THR A 286 9.55 -12.13 -5.78
C THR A 286 10.31 -10.81 -5.83
N ALA A 287 10.21 -10.06 -6.93
CA ALA A 287 10.78 -8.71 -7.03
C ALA A 287 10.10 -7.76 -6.03
N ALA A 288 8.77 -7.82 -5.90
CA ALA A 288 8.02 -7.07 -4.89
C ALA A 288 8.47 -7.44 -3.46
N LEU A 289 8.66 -8.74 -3.19
CA LEU A 289 9.10 -9.23 -1.88
C LEU A 289 10.48 -8.67 -1.51
N LYS A 290 11.46 -8.75 -2.42
CA LYS A 290 12.82 -8.21 -2.20
C LYS A 290 12.78 -6.72 -1.86
N LYS A 291 11.98 -5.95 -2.60
CA LYS A 291 11.81 -4.52 -2.35
C LYS A 291 11.19 -4.24 -0.97
N ALA A 292 10.20 -5.05 -0.56
CA ALA A 292 9.61 -4.92 0.77
C ALA A 292 10.59 -5.29 1.90
N GLU A 293 11.45 -6.28 1.68
CA GLU A 293 12.50 -6.71 2.64
C GLU A 293 13.62 -5.67 2.80
N GLU A 294 14.04 -5.00 1.72
CA GLU A 294 15.03 -3.91 1.76
C GLU A 294 14.48 -2.66 2.48
N GLY A 295 13.16 -2.47 2.45
CA GLY A 295 12.46 -1.40 3.14
C GLY A 295 12.43 -1.54 4.66
N ASN A 296 11.58 -0.75 5.33
CA ASN A 296 11.22 -0.95 6.74
C ASN A 296 9.84 -1.61 6.89
N TYR A 297 9.39 -2.29 5.82
CA TYR A 297 8.02 -2.71 5.62
C TYR A 297 7.79 -4.12 6.16
N HIS A 298 8.14 -4.36 7.43
CA HIS A 298 8.04 -5.70 8.03
C HIS A 298 6.64 -6.33 7.83
N PRO A 299 5.52 -5.60 7.95
CA PRO A 299 4.22 -6.18 7.64
C PRO A 299 3.96 -6.43 6.16
N LYS A 300 4.46 -5.59 5.24
CA LYS A 300 4.21 -5.75 3.79
C LYS A 300 4.89 -7.02 3.27
N VAL A 301 6.02 -7.41 3.84
CA VAL A 301 6.64 -8.73 3.60
C VAL A 301 5.63 -9.85 3.83
N GLY A 302 4.89 -9.81 4.94
CA GLY A 302 3.85 -10.80 5.24
C GLY A 302 2.67 -10.77 4.27
N ILE A 303 2.28 -9.59 3.79
CA ILE A 303 1.23 -9.45 2.76
C ILE A 303 1.68 -10.08 1.45
N ILE A 304 2.88 -9.75 0.97
CA ILE A 304 3.40 -10.26 -0.30
C ILE A 304 3.64 -11.77 -0.23
N LEU A 305 4.14 -12.29 0.89
CA LEU A 305 4.23 -13.74 1.12
C LEU A 305 2.87 -14.44 1.03
N THR A 306 1.81 -13.78 1.49
CA THR A 306 0.43 -14.28 1.35
C THR A 306 0.02 -14.32 -0.12
N CYS A 307 0.33 -13.28 -0.92
CA CYS A 307 0.10 -13.27 -2.37
C CYS A 307 0.86 -14.39 -3.09
N ILE A 308 2.14 -14.62 -2.74
CA ILE A 308 2.96 -15.69 -3.32
C ILE A 308 2.38 -17.07 -2.97
N ALA A 309 1.93 -17.26 -1.72
CA ALA A 309 1.30 -18.51 -1.29
C ALA A 309 0.01 -18.79 -2.08
N LEU A 310 -0.82 -17.76 -2.30
CA LEU A 310 -2.03 -17.86 -3.13
C LEU A 310 -1.70 -18.16 -4.60
N MET A 311 -0.64 -17.56 -5.15
CA MET A 311 -0.17 -17.88 -6.50
C MET A 311 0.21 -19.37 -6.62
N TYR A 312 1.02 -19.90 -5.70
CA TYR A 312 1.41 -21.32 -5.75
C TYR A 312 0.24 -22.27 -5.55
N ARG A 313 -0.76 -21.86 -4.77
CA ARG A 313 -2.02 -22.58 -4.64
C ARG A 313 -2.77 -22.61 -5.97
N HIS A 314 -2.88 -21.47 -6.64
CA HIS A 314 -3.54 -21.39 -7.94
C HIS A 314 -2.82 -22.23 -9.00
N LYS A 315 -1.47 -22.16 -9.04
CA LYS A 315 -0.61 -22.99 -9.87
C LYS A 315 -0.87 -24.48 -9.66
N ALA A 316 -0.90 -24.93 -8.41
CA ALA A 316 -1.17 -26.33 -8.08
C ALA A 316 -2.56 -26.79 -8.53
N ALA A 317 -3.57 -25.95 -8.38
CA ALA A 317 -4.93 -26.27 -8.82
C ALA A 317 -5.03 -26.39 -10.35
N MET A 318 -4.50 -25.41 -11.09
CA MET A 318 -4.57 -25.38 -12.56
C MET A 318 -3.69 -26.46 -13.21
N GLU A 319 -2.45 -26.61 -12.75
CA GLU A 319 -1.49 -27.58 -13.31
C GLU A 319 -1.71 -29.00 -12.78
N ARG A 320 -2.65 -29.20 -11.84
CA ARG A 320 -2.88 -30.46 -11.11
C ARG A 320 -1.60 -30.98 -10.46
N SER A 321 -0.81 -30.06 -9.93
CA SER A 321 0.47 -30.32 -9.28
C SER A 321 0.36 -30.16 -7.75
N SER A 322 1.44 -30.42 -7.02
CA SER A 322 1.48 -30.23 -5.56
C SER A 322 2.53 -29.19 -5.21
N SER A 323 2.11 -28.14 -4.51
CA SER A 323 2.97 -27.10 -3.92
C SER A 323 2.76 -26.98 -2.41
N LEU A 324 2.20 -28.02 -1.76
CA LEU A 324 1.77 -28.00 -0.37
C LEU A 324 2.86 -27.54 0.61
N LEU A 325 4.08 -28.06 0.47
CA LEU A 325 5.21 -27.71 1.34
C LEU A 325 5.64 -26.25 1.18
N ILE A 326 5.59 -25.73 -0.05
CA ILE A 326 5.92 -24.33 -0.36
C ILE A 326 4.85 -23.42 0.24
N GLN A 327 3.56 -23.72 -0.03
CA GLN A 327 2.42 -22.98 0.53
C GLN A 327 2.48 -22.93 2.06
N GLU A 328 2.66 -24.08 2.73
CA GLU A 328 2.78 -24.14 4.19
C GLU A 328 3.95 -23.28 4.71
N GLY A 329 5.12 -23.36 4.07
CA GLY A 329 6.27 -22.55 4.45
C GLY A 329 6.01 -21.04 4.33
N LEU A 330 5.40 -20.62 3.23
CA LEU A 330 5.06 -19.22 2.95
C LEU A 330 3.99 -18.69 3.93
N TYR A 331 2.89 -19.44 4.12
CA TYR A 331 1.85 -19.01 5.06
C TYR A 331 2.36 -18.94 6.49
N ARG A 332 3.14 -19.93 6.94
CA ARG A 332 3.72 -19.89 8.29
C ARG A 332 4.59 -18.64 8.49
N ARG A 333 5.44 -18.32 7.50
CA ARG A 333 6.27 -17.12 7.55
C ARG A 333 5.44 -15.84 7.50
N ALA A 334 4.39 -15.79 6.66
CA ALA A 334 3.49 -14.64 6.60
C ALA A 334 2.81 -14.38 7.94
N ILE A 335 2.28 -15.43 8.59
CA ILE A 335 1.61 -15.37 9.90
C ILE A 335 2.57 -14.88 11.00
N GLU A 336 3.82 -15.37 10.99
CA GLU A 336 4.87 -14.94 11.92
C GLU A 336 5.20 -13.45 11.72
N VAL A 337 5.43 -13.04 10.48
CA VAL A 337 5.82 -11.68 10.12
C VAL A 337 4.71 -10.67 10.39
N LEU A 338 3.45 -11.06 10.15
CA LEU A 338 2.25 -10.27 10.48
C LEU A 338 1.93 -10.27 11.98
N LYS A 339 2.67 -11.02 12.81
CA LYS A 339 2.47 -11.14 14.26
C LYS A 339 1.03 -11.54 14.61
N ALA A 340 0.54 -12.60 13.97
CA ALA A 340 -0.82 -13.05 14.16
C ALA A 340 -1.13 -13.40 15.63
N PRO A 341 -2.30 -13.03 16.17
CA PRO A 341 -2.65 -13.24 17.57
C PRO A 341 -2.83 -14.75 17.89
N PRO A 342 -2.47 -15.24 19.08
CA PRO A 342 -2.72 -16.62 19.47
C PRO A 342 -4.18 -17.06 19.26
N LEU A 343 -4.39 -18.32 18.86
CA LEU A 343 -5.73 -18.85 18.54
C LEU A 343 -6.66 -18.95 19.76
N GLU A 344 -6.10 -18.98 20.97
CA GLU A 344 -6.81 -19.22 22.24
C GLU A 344 -7.39 -17.94 22.87
N ILE A 345 -7.07 -16.76 22.33
CA ILE A 345 -7.61 -15.48 22.81
C ILE A 345 -8.96 -15.25 22.13
N GLU A 346 -9.99 -15.95 22.61
CA GLU A 346 -11.38 -15.55 22.39
C GLU A 346 -11.70 -14.39 23.34
N GLY A 347 -12.09 -13.23 22.80
CA GLY A 347 -12.77 -12.20 23.59
C GLY A 347 -12.02 -10.90 23.88
N VAL A 348 -10.86 -10.65 23.28
CA VAL A 348 -10.38 -9.27 23.14
C VAL A 348 -10.51 -8.92 21.67
N GLU A 349 -11.50 -8.10 21.32
CA GLU A 349 -11.50 -7.28 20.10
C GLU A 349 -10.31 -6.30 20.15
N ALA A 350 -9.10 -6.82 20.31
CA ALA A 350 -7.89 -6.08 20.04
C ALA A 350 -8.05 -5.67 18.58
N LYS A 351 -7.97 -4.37 18.30
CA LYS A 351 -7.98 -3.85 16.92
C LYS A 351 -6.95 -4.62 16.11
N LEU A 352 -7.38 -5.67 15.41
CA LEU A 352 -6.52 -6.53 14.63
C LEU A 352 -6.18 -5.73 13.38
N SER A 353 -5.00 -5.12 13.37
CA SER A 353 -4.49 -4.51 12.16
C SER A 353 -4.36 -5.59 11.08
N ARG A 354 -4.77 -5.27 9.85
CA ARG A 354 -4.62 -6.15 8.67
C ARG A 354 -5.38 -7.48 8.79
N ARG A 355 -6.58 -7.42 9.36
CA ARG A 355 -7.42 -8.58 9.68
C ARG A 355 -7.72 -9.43 8.44
N ASP A 356 -8.00 -8.80 7.31
CA ASP A 356 -8.30 -9.50 6.04
C ASP A 356 -7.12 -10.36 5.56
N ILE A 357 -5.89 -9.82 5.62
CA ILE A 357 -4.68 -10.54 5.19
C ILE A 357 -4.37 -11.68 6.16
N LEU A 358 -4.52 -11.44 7.46
CA LEU A 358 -4.33 -12.49 8.48
C LEU A 358 -5.33 -13.63 8.31
N ALA A 359 -6.59 -13.31 7.97
CA ALA A 359 -7.61 -14.30 7.68
C ALA A 359 -7.27 -15.09 6.39
N LEU A 360 -6.81 -14.45 5.32
CA LEU A 360 -6.32 -15.15 4.12
C LEU A 360 -5.15 -16.07 4.42
N ALA A 361 -4.14 -15.58 5.13
CA ALA A 361 -2.95 -16.35 5.46
C ALA A 361 -3.29 -17.55 6.35
N ARG A 362 -4.17 -17.39 7.34
CA ARG A 362 -4.62 -18.48 8.21
C ARG A 362 -5.58 -19.44 7.54
N GLY A 363 -6.50 -18.95 6.72
CA GLY A 363 -7.43 -19.79 5.95
C GLY A 363 -6.67 -20.66 4.95
N GLY A 364 -5.76 -20.06 4.18
CA GLY A 364 -4.87 -20.79 3.29
C GLY A 364 -3.99 -21.79 4.05
N TYR A 365 -3.40 -21.39 5.18
CA TYR A 365 -2.62 -22.31 5.99
C TYR A 365 -3.45 -23.48 6.50
N ALA A 366 -4.65 -23.21 7.01
CA ALA A 366 -5.58 -24.21 7.50
C ALA A 366 -5.87 -25.29 6.46
N GLU A 367 -6.13 -24.90 5.22
CA GLU A 367 -6.38 -25.86 4.14
C GLU A 367 -5.15 -26.75 3.87
N THR A 368 -3.93 -26.19 3.94
CA THR A 368 -2.72 -27.01 3.81
C THR A 368 -2.55 -28.03 4.94
N LEU A 369 -3.06 -27.71 6.14
CA LEU A 369 -2.99 -28.60 7.32
C LEU A 369 -4.11 -29.64 7.34
N ILE A 370 -5.31 -29.30 6.90
CA ILE A 370 -6.48 -30.19 6.91
C ILE A 370 -6.24 -31.43 6.04
N VAL A 371 -5.49 -31.29 4.95
CA VAL A 371 -5.09 -32.41 4.08
C VAL A 371 -4.13 -33.39 4.81
N GLN A 372 -3.42 -32.93 5.84
CA GLN A 372 -2.52 -33.74 6.65
C GLN A 372 -3.29 -34.37 7.83
N GLN A 373 -3.56 -35.68 7.80
CA GLN A 373 -4.39 -36.36 8.80
C GLN A 373 -3.98 -36.07 10.26
N ASN A 374 -2.68 -36.02 10.54
CA ASN A 374 -2.14 -35.79 11.89
C ASN A 374 -2.35 -34.34 12.40
N ARG A 375 -2.64 -33.40 11.50
CA ARG A 375 -2.76 -31.96 11.81
C ARG A 375 -4.13 -31.39 11.46
N LYS A 376 -5.08 -32.25 11.12
CA LYS A 376 -6.44 -31.84 10.76
C LYS A 376 -7.10 -30.99 11.85
N ALA A 377 -6.98 -31.36 13.12
CA ALA A 377 -7.57 -30.61 14.23
C ALA A 377 -6.97 -29.20 14.38
N GLU A 378 -5.68 -29.03 14.10
CA GLU A 378 -5.01 -27.73 14.10
C GLU A 378 -5.53 -26.87 12.94
N GLY A 379 -5.63 -27.45 11.75
CA GLY A 379 -6.18 -26.78 10.57
C GLY A 379 -7.62 -26.31 10.76
N GLU A 380 -8.50 -27.16 11.30
CA GLU A 380 -9.90 -26.77 11.57
C GLU A 380 -10.00 -25.59 12.56
N LYS A 381 -9.17 -25.54 13.59
CA LYS A 381 -9.11 -24.40 14.52
C LYS A 381 -8.69 -23.11 13.81
N MET A 382 -7.67 -23.19 12.96
CA MET A 382 -7.19 -22.02 12.18
C MET A 382 -8.24 -21.55 11.18
N LYS A 383 -8.94 -22.48 10.53
CA LYS A 383 -10.04 -22.18 9.60
C LYS A 383 -11.16 -21.44 10.30
N GLN A 384 -11.65 -21.97 11.43
CA GLN A 384 -12.71 -21.32 12.21
C GLN A 384 -12.32 -19.91 12.67
N TRP A 385 -11.06 -19.73 13.10
CA TRP A 385 -10.56 -18.41 13.44
C TRP A 385 -10.57 -17.48 12.22
N ALA A 386 -10.09 -17.94 11.07
CA ALA A 386 -10.01 -17.16 9.85
C ALA A 386 -11.39 -16.74 9.35
N GLU A 387 -12.37 -17.64 9.39
CA GLU A 387 -13.77 -17.36 9.04
C GLU A 387 -14.40 -16.33 9.97
N LYS A 388 -14.18 -16.44 11.29
CA LYS A 388 -14.62 -15.41 12.25
C LYS A 388 -13.90 -14.07 12.04
N ALA A 389 -12.63 -14.11 11.64
CA ALA A 389 -11.82 -12.92 11.39
C ALA A 389 -12.15 -12.28 10.03
N TRP A 390 -12.80 -12.96 9.11
CA TRP A 390 -13.07 -12.41 7.79
C TRP A 390 -14.19 -11.38 7.81
N THR A 391 -13.92 -10.17 7.31
CA THR A 391 -14.88 -9.03 7.31
C THR A 391 -15.14 -8.42 5.94
N ASN A 392 -14.61 -9.02 4.87
CA ASN A 392 -14.84 -8.53 3.51
C ASN A 392 -16.34 -8.65 3.15
N ARG A 393 -16.91 -7.58 2.60
CA ARG A 393 -18.34 -7.49 2.28
C ARG A 393 -18.69 -8.06 0.89
N ARG A 394 -17.70 -8.20 0.00
CA ARG A 394 -17.87 -8.64 -1.39
C ARG A 394 -17.71 -10.15 -1.56
N LEU A 395 -16.79 -10.72 -0.81
CA LEU A 395 -16.34 -12.11 -0.91
C LEU A 395 -16.44 -12.78 0.45
N SER A 396 -16.82 -14.05 0.47
CA SER A 396 -16.52 -14.95 1.58
C SER A 396 -15.05 -15.36 1.56
N LEU A 397 -14.53 -15.84 2.69
CA LEU A 397 -13.15 -16.33 2.77
C LEU A 397 -12.91 -17.50 1.79
N ALA A 398 -13.90 -18.37 1.60
CA ALA A 398 -13.83 -19.47 0.66
C ALA A 398 -13.71 -18.96 -0.79
N GLU A 399 -14.58 -18.02 -1.21
CA GLU A 399 -14.49 -17.38 -2.54
C GLU A 399 -13.13 -16.69 -2.75
N ALA A 400 -12.56 -16.08 -1.70
CA ALA A 400 -11.26 -15.41 -1.79
C ALA A 400 -10.07 -16.39 -1.86
N LEU A 401 -10.24 -17.62 -1.39
CA LEU A 401 -9.24 -18.69 -1.47
C LEU A 401 -9.43 -19.61 -2.70
N GLU A 402 -10.54 -19.47 -3.43
CA GLU A 402 -10.81 -20.28 -4.62
C GLU A 402 -9.94 -19.85 -5.82
N PRO A 403 -9.53 -20.79 -6.70
CA PRO A 403 -8.89 -20.47 -7.97
C PRO A 403 -9.74 -19.54 -8.83
N SER A 404 -9.12 -18.58 -9.54
CA SER A 404 -9.84 -17.56 -10.31
C SER A 404 -10.56 -18.10 -11.55
N GLU A 405 -10.20 -19.28 -12.04
CA GLU A 405 -10.92 -19.94 -13.15
C GLU A 405 -12.35 -20.37 -12.74
N SER A 406 -12.55 -20.80 -11.50
CA SER A 406 -13.84 -21.27 -10.99
C SER A 406 -14.74 -20.16 -10.45
N SER A 407 -14.16 -19.02 -10.05
CA SER A 407 -14.91 -17.93 -9.42
C SER A 407 -15.29 -16.83 -10.41
N THR A 408 -16.52 -16.33 -10.29
CA THR A 408 -16.96 -15.12 -11.02
C THR A 408 -16.35 -13.84 -10.45
N LYS A 409 -15.83 -13.89 -9.22
CA LYS A 409 -15.23 -12.76 -8.52
C LYS A 409 -13.75 -13.03 -8.22
N VAL A 410 -12.90 -12.06 -8.49
CA VAL A 410 -11.45 -12.18 -8.29
C VAL A 410 -11.04 -11.36 -7.08
N ALA A 411 -10.47 -12.00 -6.04
CA ALA A 411 -9.91 -11.30 -4.90
C ALA A 411 -8.62 -10.57 -5.29
N VAL A 412 -8.49 -9.29 -4.92
CA VAL A 412 -7.28 -8.51 -5.16
C VAL A 412 -6.77 -7.99 -3.83
N ILE A 413 -5.52 -8.28 -3.47
CA ILE A 413 -4.89 -7.76 -2.26
C ILE A 413 -4.25 -6.40 -2.58
N ASP A 414 -4.80 -5.32 -2.02
CA ASP A 414 -4.15 -4.01 -2.04
C ASP A 414 -3.15 -3.94 -0.89
N THR A 415 -1.86 -3.89 -1.24
CA THR A 415 -0.78 -3.88 -0.26
C THR A 415 -0.66 -2.55 0.48
N ARG A 416 -1.10 -1.42 -0.08
CA ARG A 416 -1.02 -0.08 0.55
C ARG A 416 -1.86 -0.07 1.81
N ILE A 417 -3.13 -0.47 1.69
CA ILE A 417 -4.08 -0.45 2.78
C ILE A 417 -4.16 -1.80 3.53
N SER A 418 -3.47 -2.84 3.05
CA SER A 418 -3.48 -4.17 3.65
C SER A 418 -4.89 -4.77 3.73
N ARG A 419 -5.68 -4.60 2.66
CA ARG A 419 -7.08 -5.06 2.54
C ARG A 419 -7.24 -5.93 1.30
N VAL A 420 -8.30 -6.72 1.29
CA VAL A 420 -8.74 -7.48 0.11
C VAL A 420 -9.91 -6.73 -0.51
N LEU A 421 -9.89 -6.55 -1.83
CA LEU A 421 -10.92 -5.89 -2.63
C LEU A 421 -11.89 -6.90 -3.25
#